data_AF-A0A960N7E3-F1
#
_entry.id   AF-A0A960N7E3-F1
#
_cell.length_a   1.000
_cell.length_b   1.000
_cell.length_c   1.000
_cell.angle_alpha   90.00
_cell.angle_beta   90.00
_cell.angle_gamma   90.00
#
_symmetry.space_group_name_H-M   'P 1'
#
loop_
_entity.id
_entity.type
_entity.pdbx_description
1 polymer ?
#
loop_
_entity_poly.entity_id
_entity_poly.type
_entity_poly.pdbx_seq_one_letter_code
_entity_poly.pdbx_strand_id
1 'polypeptide(L)'
;MKSFEELPDGDAFERLWKQQPVRPPEPDLELRPDSWVGRGAEVIGWWLARLEHWLSESGWLRAWLRFCLWLSVALTAAALLLLPAVTKVLAEIATSSGLLATIIGHVMTTIAALPPVLISLGCAYLAWVITKRLWLRRRARSYRQDDPWQ
;
A
#
# COMPACT_ATOMS: atom_id res chain seq x y z
N MET A 1 3.39 -36.33 -21.34
CA MET A 1 3.34 -36.01 -19.90
C MET A 1 4.41 -36.84 -19.22
N LYS A 2 5.46 -36.22 -18.66
CA LYS A 2 6.50 -36.95 -17.91
C LYS A 2 5.91 -37.38 -16.57
N SER A 3 6.08 -38.65 -16.19
CA SER A 3 5.51 -39.21 -14.96
C SER A 3 6.22 -38.64 -13.74
N PHE A 4 5.50 -38.54 -12.62
CA PHE A 4 6.04 -38.12 -11.31
C PHE A 4 7.12 -39.07 -10.75
N GLU A 5 7.48 -40.15 -11.46
CA GLU A 5 8.53 -41.11 -11.08
C GLU A 5 9.94 -40.66 -11.52
N GLU A 6 10.07 -39.65 -12.38
CA GLU A 6 11.35 -39.01 -12.73
C GLU A 6 11.71 -37.85 -11.78
N LEU A 7 11.14 -37.80 -10.57
CA LEU A 7 11.58 -36.84 -9.56
C LEU A 7 13.04 -37.19 -9.19
N PRO A 8 13.98 -36.23 -9.28
CA PRO A 8 15.37 -36.49 -8.92
C PRO A 8 15.40 -36.99 -7.48
N ASP A 9 16.03 -38.15 -7.32
CA ASP A 9 16.22 -38.87 -6.06
C ASP A 9 16.55 -37.90 -4.92
N GLY A 10 16.03 -38.12 -3.71
CA GLY A 10 16.25 -37.20 -2.58
C GLY A 10 17.75 -36.91 -2.34
N ASP A 11 18.59 -37.88 -2.68
CA ASP A 11 20.06 -37.81 -2.69
C ASP A 11 20.62 -36.69 -3.60
N ALA A 12 19.92 -36.33 -4.68
CA ALA A 12 20.34 -35.25 -5.58
C ALA A 12 20.27 -33.89 -4.89
N PHE A 13 19.23 -33.65 -4.07
CA PHE A 13 19.13 -32.45 -3.24
C PHE A 13 20.21 -32.42 -2.17
N GLU A 14 20.48 -33.57 -1.54
CA GLU A 14 21.54 -33.68 -0.54
C GLU A 14 22.93 -33.41 -1.15
N ARG A 15 23.20 -33.91 -2.37
CA ARG A 15 24.43 -33.61 -3.12
C ARG A 15 24.54 -32.14 -3.51
N LEU A 16 23.44 -31.48 -3.88
CA LEU A 16 23.42 -30.04 -4.17
C LEU A 16 23.71 -29.19 -2.92
N TRP A 17 23.46 -29.75 -1.73
CA TRP A 17 23.68 -29.08 -0.45
C TRP A 17 25.02 -29.41 0.21
N LYS A 18 25.76 -30.41 -0.29
CA LYS A 18 27.09 -30.76 0.24
C LYS A 18 28.06 -29.60 0.02
N GLN A 19 28.47 -28.97 1.13
CA GLN A 19 29.53 -27.97 1.18
C GLN A 19 30.86 -28.69 0.98
N GLN A 20 31.29 -28.86 -0.26
CA GLN A 20 32.65 -29.31 -0.52
C GLN A 20 33.60 -28.13 -0.28
N PRO A 21 34.60 -28.29 0.61
CA PRO A 21 35.61 -27.26 0.82
C PRO A 21 36.34 -26.99 -0.49
N VAL A 22 36.54 -25.72 -0.79
CA VAL A 22 37.22 -25.29 -2.02
C VAL A 22 38.71 -25.51 -1.82
N ARG A 23 39.33 -26.33 -2.67
CA ARG A 23 40.78 -26.54 -2.62
C ARG A 23 41.51 -25.21 -2.80
N PRO A 24 42.62 -24.98 -2.07
CA PRO A 24 43.41 -23.78 -2.24
C PRO A 24 43.85 -23.66 -3.71
N PRO A 25 43.75 -22.48 -4.33
CA PRO A 25 44.15 -22.30 -5.72
C PRO A 25 45.67 -22.42 -5.87
N GLU A 26 46.11 -23.44 -6.59
CA GLU A 26 47.50 -23.57 -7.01
C GLU A 26 47.74 -22.66 -8.23
N PRO A 27 48.70 -21.71 -8.17
CA PRO A 27 49.04 -20.91 -9.33
C PRO A 27 49.68 -21.82 -10.38
N ASP A 28 49.03 -21.96 -11.53
CA ASP A 28 49.64 -22.57 -12.70
C ASP A 28 50.66 -21.59 -13.28
N LEU A 29 51.94 -21.96 -13.20
CA LEU A 29 53.06 -21.10 -13.59
C LEU A 29 53.33 -21.20 -15.11
N GLU A 30 52.67 -22.12 -15.82
CA GLU A 30 52.77 -22.28 -17.27
C GLU A 30 51.69 -21.45 -17.99
N LEU A 31 51.85 -20.12 -17.95
CA LEU A 31 50.98 -19.21 -18.69
C LEU A 31 51.06 -19.52 -20.19
N ARG A 32 49.90 -19.77 -20.82
CA ARG A 32 49.82 -20.08 -22.24
C ARG A 32 50.44 -18.93 -23.07
N PRO A 33 51.48 -19.17 -23.88
CA PRO A 33 52.30 -18.09 -24.45
C PRO A 33 51.57 -17.24 -25.51
N ASP A 34 50.56 -17.80 -26.17
CA ASP A 34 50.12 -17.29 -27.47
C ASP A 34 48.95 -16.28 -27.43
N SER A 35 48.34 -16.00 -26.27
CA SER A 35 47.31 -14.95 -26.18
C SER A 35 47.39 -14.13 -24.89
N TRP A 36 47.49 -12.81 -25.04
CA TRP A 36 47.45 -11.85 -23.93
C TRP A 36 46.09 -11.84 -23.23
N VAL A 37 45.00 -12.07 -23.97
CA VAL A 37 43.64 -12.18 -23.43
C VAL A 37 43.49 -13.43 -22.56
N GLY A 38 44.00 -14.58 -23.02
CA GLY A 38 43.98 -15.83 -22.24
C GLY A 38 44.74 -15.69 -20.93
N ARG A 39 45.92 -15.07 -20.95
CA ARG A 39 46.70 -14.77 -19.73
C ARG A 39 45.96 -13.84 -18.78
N GLY A 40 45.30 -12.80 -19.30
CA GLY A 40 44.46 -11.92 -18.48
C GLY A 40 43.28 -12.67 -17.83
N ALA A 41 42.62 -13.55 -18.57
CA ALA A 41 41.52 -14.37 -18.06
C ALA A 41 42.00 -15.39 -17.00
N GLU A 42 43.16 -16.01 -17.18
CA GLU A 42 43.77 -16.92 -16.20
C GLU A 42 44.11 -16.18 -14.90
N VAL A 43 44.72 -14.99 -14.98
CA VAL A 43 45.04 -14.17 -13.80
C VAL A 43 43.76 -13.74 -13.07
N ILE A 44 42.74 -13.27 -13.79
CA ILE A 44 41.44 -12.91 -13.20
C ILE A 44 40.78 -14.13 -12.56
N GLY A 45 40.81 -15.29 -13.23
CA GLY A 45 40.29 -16.55 -12.72
C GLY A 45 41.00 -16.99 -11.43
N TRP A 46 42.32 -16.87 -11.37
CA TRP A 46 43.11 -17.14 -10.17
C TRP A 46 42.75 -16.19 -9.03
N TRP A 47 42.61 -14.88 -9.30
CA TRP A 47 42.18 -13.91 -8.30
C TRP A 47 40.76 -14.19 -7.79
N LEU A 48 39.83 -14.57 -8.66
CA LEU A 48 38.48 -14.98 -8.26
C LEU A 48 38.50 -16.23 -7.38
N ALA A 49 39.25 -17.26 -7.78
CA ALA A 49 39.39 -18.50 -7.00
C ALA A 49 40.06 -18.25 -5.64
N ARG A 50 41.04 -17.34 -5.60
CA ARG A 50 41.70 -16.93 -4.36
C ARG A 50 40.80 -16.12 -3.46
N LEU A 51 40.03 -15.17 -4.00
CA LEU A 51 39.01 -14.44 -3.26
C LEU A 51 37.93 -15.39 -2.71
N GLU A 52 37.48 -16.35 -3.52
CA GLU A 52 36.50 -17.35 -3.10
C GLU A 52 37.02 -18.22 -1.95
N HIS A 53 38.27 -18.67 -2.03
CA HIS A 53 38.91 -19.42 -0.96
C HIS A 53 39.10 -18.55 0.31
N TRP A 54 39.51 -17.29 0.17
CA TRP A 54 39.69 -16.36 1.29
C TRP A 54 38.38 -16.01 2.00
N LEU A 55 37.30 -15.82 1.25
CA LEU A 55 35.98 -15.51 1.80
C LEU A 55 35.26 -16.75 2.34
N SER A 56 35.62 -17.96 1.88
CA SER A 56 34.82 -19.16 2.13
C SER A 56 35.63 -20.46 2.05
N GLU A 57 36.69 -20.57 2.85
CA GLU A 57 37.53 -21.77 2.98
C GLU A 57 36.69 -23.05 3.24
N SER A 58 35.63 -22.92 4.04
CA SER A 58 34.72 -24.00 4.43
C SER A 58 33.52 -24.22 3.50
N GLY A 59 33.33 -23.39 2.46
CA GLY A 59 32.12 -23.40 1.62
C GLY A 59 30.88 -22.75 2.25
N TRP A 60 31.03 -22.14 3.43
CA TRP A 60 29.92 -21.52 4.18
C TRP A 60 29.25 -20.35 3.44
N LEU A 61 30.00 -19.51 2.73
CA LEU A 61 29.43 -18.37 2.01
C LEU A 61 28.48 -18.82 0.89
N ARG A 62 28.83 -19.90 0.17
CA ARG A 62 27.96 -20.47 -0.88
C ARG A 62 26.65 -20.98 -0.27
N ALA A 63 26.71 -21.63 0.88
CA ALA A 63 25.52 -22.08 1.59
C ALA A 63 24.68 -20.91 2.11
N TRP A 64 25.33 -19.86 2.63
CA TRP A 64 24.66 -18.64 3.08
C TRP A 64 23.94 -17.93 1.94
N LEU A 65 24.61 -17.72 0.80
CA LEU A 65 24.00 -17.14 -0.41
C LEU A 65 22.83 -17.97 -0.91
N ARG A 66 22.95 -19.30 -0.93
CA ARG A 66 21.89 -20.20 -1.36
C ARG A 66 20.70 -20.18 -0.39
N PHE A 67 20.95 -20.06 0.91
CA PHE A 67 19.92 -19.84 1.93
C PHE A 67 19.22 -18.50 1.75
N CYS A 68 19.96 -17.40 1.58
CA CYS A 68 19.37 -16.08 1.33
C CYS A 68 18.53 -16.05 0.05
N LEU A 69 19.00 -16.71 -1.02
CA LEU A 69 18.25 -16.83 -2.27
C LEU A 69 16.96 -17.63 -2.07
N TRP A 70 17.04 -18.78 -1.39
CA TRP A 70 15.88 -19.61 -1.11
C TRP A 70 14.86 -18.89 -0.20
N LEU A 71 15.35 -18.19 0.83
CA LEU A 71 14.54 -17.35 1.71
C LEU A 71 13.86 -16.21 0.94
N SER A 72 14.59 -15.53 0.05
CA SER A 72 14.03 -14.47 -0.80
C SER A 72 12.90 -14.99 -1.69
N VAL A 73 13.10 -16.15 -2.34
CA VAL A 73 12.07 -16.80 -3.15
C VAL A 73 10.86 -17.18 -2.30
N ALA A 74 11.08 -17.78 -1.13
CA ALA A 74 10.01 -18.18 -0.22
C ALA A 74 9.20 -16.96 0.28
N LEU A 75 9.87 -15.89 0.67
CA LEU A 75 9.23 -14.63 1.09
C LEU A 75 8.46 -13.98 -0.06
N THR A 76 9.02 -13.98 -1.27
CA THR A 76 8.35 -13.44 -2.45
C THR A 76 7.09 -14.24 -2.78
N ALA A 77 7.15 -15.57 -2.72
CA ALA A 77 5.99 -16.44 -2.92
C ALA A 77 4.92 -16.20 -1.85
N ALA A 78 5.31 -16.12 -0.58
CA ALA A 78 4.39 -15.82 0.51
C ALA A 78 3.75 -14.43 0.35
N ALA A 79 4.54 -13.41 -0.01
CA ALA A 79 4.03 -12.07 -0.27
C ALA A 79 3.04 -12.06 -1.44
N LEU A 80 3.34 -12.75 -2.54
CA LEU A 80 2.45 -12.86 -3.69
C LEU A 80 1.10 -13.51 -3.33
N LEU A 81 1.13 -14.55 -2.48
CA LEU A 81 -0.07 -15.23 -1.98
C LEU A 81 -0.88 -14.36 -1.02
N LEU A 82 -0.21 -13.56 -0.19
CA LEU A 82 -0.86 -12.69 0.81
C LEU A 82 -1.37 -11.37 0.20
N LEU A 83 -0.75 -10.89 -0.88
CA LEU A 83 -1.11 -9.64 -1.56
C LEU A 83 -2.62 -9.52 -1.88
N PRO A 84 -3.29 -10.50 -2.51
CA PRO A 84 -4.72 -10.40 -2.81
C PRO A 84 -5.60 -10.35 -1.56
N ALA A 85 -5.19 -11.01 -0.48
CA ALA A 85 -5.94 -10.97 0.78
C ALA A 85 -5.80 -9.59 1.45
N VAL A 86 -4.57 -9.09 1.55
CA VAL A 86 -4.28 -7.78 2.15
C VAL A 86 -4.94 -6.64 1.36
N THR A 87 -4.89 -6.69 0.02
CA THR A 87 -5.53 -5.68 -0.83
C THR A 87 -7.05 -5.68 -0.69
N LYS A 88 -7.70 -6.84 -0.58
CA LYS A 88 -9.14 -6.92 -0.29
C LYS A 88 -9.50 -6.30 1.05
N VAL A 89 -8.74 -6.61 2.10
CA VAL A 89 -8.96 -6.03 3.43
C VAL A 89 -8.77 -4.51 3.40
N LEU A 90 -7.72 -4.01 2.76
CA LEU A 90 -7.50 -2.58 2.59
C LEU A 90 -8.62 -1.89 1.80
N ALA A 91 -9.11 -2.53 0.73
CA ALA A 91 -10.22 -2.02 -0.07
C ALA A 91 -11.50 -1.91 0.76
N GLU A 92 -11.76 -2.88 1.64
CA GLU A 92 -12.93 -2.85 2.53
C GLU A 92 -12.83 -1.74 3.58
N ILE A 93 -11.63 -1.53 4.14
CA ILE A 93 -11.35 -0.42 5.07
C ILE A 93 -11.50 0.93 4.35
N ALA A 94 -11.03 1.04 3.11
CA ALA A 94 -11.19 2.25 2.31
C ALA A 94 -12.66 2.53 1.99
N THR A 95 -13.42 1.50 1.62
CA THR A 95 -14.85 1.63 1.29
C THR A 95 -15.67 2.02 2.53
N SER A 96 -15.43 1.38 3.66
CA SER A 96 -16.09 1.71 4.93
C SER A 96 -15.77 3.13 5.42
N SER A 97 -14.52 3.58 5.28
CA SER A 97 -14.16 4.96 5.62
C SER A 97 -14.82 6.00 4.69
N GLY A 98 -14.98 5.67 3.40
CA GLY A 98 -15.74 6.50 2.46
C GLY A 98 -17.21 6.66 2.85
N LEU A 99 -17.88 5.55 3.22
CA LEU A 99 -19.27 5.60 3.71
C LEU A 99 -19.39 6.48 4.95
N LEU A 100 -18.48 6.34 5.90
CA LEU A 100 -18.48 7.12 7.13
C LEU A 100 -18.28 8.61 6.85
N ALA A 101 -17.39 8.97 5.92
CA ALA A 101 -17.20 10.35 5.48
C ALA A 101 -18.46 10.92 4.81
N THR A 102 -19.17 10.14 3.99
CA THR A 102 -20.42 10.60 3.37
C THR A 102 -21.52 10.86 4.39
N ILE A 103 -21.66 9.99 5.40
CA ILE A 103 -22.63 10.16 6.49
C ILE A 103 -22.32 11.44 7.26
N ILE A 104 -21.06 11.64 7.66
CA ILE A 104 -20.63 12.86 8.37
C ILE A 104 -20.89 14.09 7.50
N GLY A 105 -20.58 14.04 6.19
CA GLY A 105 -20.85 15.13 5.26
C GLY A 105 -22.34 15.50 5.19
N HIS A 106 -23.22 14.50 5.07
CA HIS A 106 -24.67 14.72 5.07
C HIS A 106 -25.18 15.30 6.40
N VAL A 107 -24.66 14.81 7.53
CA VAL A 107 -25.04 15.35 8.85
C VAL A 107 -24.58 16.80 9.00
N MET A 108 -23.33 17.11 8.66
CA MET A 108 -22.79 18.47 8.76
C MET A 108 -23.51 19.45 7.84
N THR A 109 -23.82 19.06 6.59
CA THR A 109 -24.59 19.89 5.67
C THR A 109 -26.02 20.12 6.15
N THR A 110 -26.67 19.10 6.71
CA THR A 110 -28.01 19.23 7.30
C THR A 110 -28.00 20.17 8.50
N ILE A 111 -27.02 20.04 9.39
CA ILE A 111 -26.85 20.94 10.55
C ILE A 111 -26.56 22.38 10.09
N ALA A 112 -25.71 22.56 9.08
CA ALA A 112 -25.40 23.87 8.53
C ALA A 112 -26.60 24.53 7.82
N ALA A 113 -27.55 23.74 7.33
CA ALA A 113 -28.78 24.23 6.70
C ALA A 113 -29.88 24.63 7.71
N LEU A 114 -29.80 24.20 8.97
CA LEU A 114 -30.80 24.54 9.99
C LEU A 114 -30.88 26.05 10.31
N PRO A 115 -29.76 26.79 10.52
CA PRO A 115 -29.81 28.21 10.83
C PRO A 115 -30.55 29.08 9.79
N PRO A 116 -30.25 29.00 8.47
CA PRO A 116 -30.96 29.83 7.50
C PRO A 116 -32.46 29.48 7.42
N VAL A 117 -32.83 28.22 7.59
CA VAL A 117 -34.24 27.80 7.63
C VAL A 117 -34.95 28.42 8.84
N LEU A 118 -34.37 28.32 10.04
CA LEU A 118 -34.94 28.92 11.26
C LEU A 118 -35.06 30.45 11.15
N ILE A 119 -34.03 31.11 10.59
CA ILE A 119 -34.06 32.56 10.35
C ILE A 119 -35.17 32.92 9.38
N SER A 120 -35.31 32.19 8.27
CA SER A 120 -36.36 32.44 7.27
C SER A 120 -37.78 32.30 7.85
N LEU A 121 -38.01 31.26 8.67
CA LEU A 121 -39.25 31.04 9.40
C LEU A 121 -39.53 32.17 10.40
N GLY A 122 -38.51 32.60 11.14
CA GLY A 122 -38.61 33.72 12.07
C GLY A 122 -38.96 35.03 11.37
N CYS A 123 -38.31 35.34 10.24
CA CYS A 123 -38.61 36.51 9.43
C CYS A 123 -40.04 36.48 8.86
N ALA A 124 -40.47 35.33 8.32
CA ALA A 124 -41.82 35.17 7.80
C ALA A 124 -42.88 35.37 8.89
N TYR A 125 -42.66 34.80 10.07
CA TYR A 125 -43.53 34.97 11.23
C TYR A 125 -43.63 36.45 11.67
N LEU A 126 -42.49 37.14 11.77
CA LEU A 126 -42.46 38.56 12.13
C LEU A 126 -43.19 39.43 11.10
N ALA A 127 -42.98 39.18 9.80
CA ALA A 127 -43.68 39.89 8.73
C ALA A 127 -45.20 39.69 8.80
N TRP A 128 -45.66 38.48 9.11
CA TRP A 128 -47.08 38.18 9.32
C TRP A 128 -47.66 38.92 10.54
N VAL A 129 -46.95 38.95 11.66
CA VAL A 129 -47.40 39.68 12.86
C VAL A 129 -47.48 41.18 12.59
N ILE A 130 -46.48 41.76 11.92
CA ILE A 130 -46.45 43.20 11.60
C ILE A 130 -47.59 43.57 10.65
N THR A 131 -47.79 42.81 9.58
CA THR A 131 -48.87 43.05 8.60
C THR A 131 -50.24 42.94 9.25
N LYS A 132 -50.48 41.90 10.08
CA LYS A 132 -51.72 41.75 10.86
C LYS A 132 -51.94 42.95 11.80
N ARG A 133 -50.90 43.39 12.51
CA ARG A 133 -51.00 44.53 13.44
C ARG A 133 -51.27 45.85 12.72
N LEU A 134 -50.64 46.08 11.56
CA LEU A 134 -50.89 47.26 10.73
C LEU A 134 -52.31 47.26 10.16
N TRP A 135 -52.80 46.10 9.74
CA TRP A 135 -54.15 45.96 9.20
C TRP A 135 -55.22 46.23 10.26
N LEU A 136 -55.06 45.69 11.48
CA LEU A 136 -55.93 45.99 12.61
C LEU A 136 -55.91 47.48 12.98
N ARG A 137 -54.72 48.12 12.99
CA ARG A 137 -54.59 49.57 13.23
C ARG A 137 -55.22 50.43 12.13
N ARG A 138 -55.20 49.98 10.87
CA ARG A 138 -55.88 50.65 9.76
C ARG A 138 -57.40 50.59 9.94
N ARG A 139 -57.95 49.41 10.26
CA ARG A 139 -59.39 49.25 10.55
C ARG A 139 -59.88 50.11 11.71
N ALA A 140 -59.11 50.21 12.80
CA ALA A 140 -59.48 51.05 13.95
C ALA A 140 -59.49 52.55 13.62
N ARG A 141 -58.71 53.02 12.64
CA ARG A 141 -58.75 54.42 12.18
C ARG A 141 -59.96 54.71 11.30
N SER A 142 -60.35 53.78 10.44
CA SER A 142 -61.58 53.90 9.63
C SER A 142 -62.82 54.06 10.52
N TYR A 143 -62.94 53.28 11.60
CA TYR A 143 -64.05 53.42 12.54
C TYR A 143 -64.10 54.74 13.31
N ARG A 144 -62.98 55.48 13.43
CA ARG A 144 -62.94 56.77 14.13
C ARG A 144 -63.35 57.95 13.24
N GLN A 145 -63.38 57.76 11.92
CA GLN A 145 -63.69 58.82 10.96
C GLN A 145 -65.18 58.84 10.58
N ASP A 146 -65.93 57.79 10.94
CA ASP A 146 -67.37 57.65 10.70
C ASP A 146 -68.21 57.98 11.96
N ASP A 147 -67.72 58.86 12.84
CA ASP A 147 -68.47 59.32 14.02
C ASP A 147 -69.17 60.66 13.70
N PRO A 148 -70.45 60.67 13.26
CA PRO A 148 -71.15 61.86 12.77
C PRO A 148 -71.67 62.79 13.88
N TRP A 149 -71.14 62.67 15.11
CA TRP A 149 -71.63 63.40 16.29
C TRP A 149 -70.60 64.33 16.93
N GLN A 150 -69.60 64.78 16.18
CA GLN A 150 -68.78 65.97 16.52
C GLN A 150 -69.01 67.10 15.52
#